data_AF-A0A8S0H3J4-F1
#
_entry.id   AF-A0A8S0H3J4-F1
#
_cell.length_a   1.000
_cell.length_b   1.000
_cell.length_c   1.000
_cell.angle_alpha   90.00
_cell.angle_beta   90.00
_cell.angle_gamma   90.00
#
_symmetry.space_group_name_H-M   'P 1'
#
loop_
_entity.id
_entity.type
_entity.pdbx_description
1 polymer ?
#
loop_
_entity_poly.entity_id
_entity_poly.type
_entity_poly.pdbx_seq_one_letter_code
_entity_poly.pdbx_strand_id
1 'polypeptide(L)'
;MKQSDRTFSWHDSAQFIKRSIDAADGQPGVLASLAGGQYYVYDAHLDSRTGMPGQLLAVHDDAVLVACGDHSLWIGSLRQKPQPGEETFKRPARHVLGERLADVPVLDWSVANSPFSTEAYQPIRYRETGKVGELTFEFYNGAMSTEQCQRLVSALRWAKARDTQVLLVRGGRGAFSNGVHLNVIQAAEVPGLEAWANIQAIDDVCLELLTARQLVVSGLTGNAGAGGLMLALAADVVLARADTVYNPHYKSMGLYGSEYWTYSLPRAVGQAMAKQLTEACLPISALQALQMGMVQEIGPRCPDEFGLWLLQRANGVLNDPRYQHLRQRKLDADPQLMQHCRNAELEEMHMDMVQNRKGFAEKCSNFVYKRKTCCTPERLIEAWAKPQDIALVG
;
A
#
# COMPACT_ATOMS: atom_id res chain seq x y z
N MET A 1 9.43 -23.37 -14.74
CA MET A 1 8.11 -23.11 -15.35
C MET A 1 8.23 -21.97 -16.35
N LYS A 2 8.00 -22.26 -17.64
CA LYS A 2 8.01 -21.31 -18.77
C LYS A 2 6.62 -20.67 -18.92
N GLN A 3 6.44 -19.74 -19.87
CA GLN A 3 5.11 -19.17 -20.16
C GLN A 3 4.13 -20.24 -20.67
N SER A 4 4.61 -21.20 -21.47
CA SER A 4 3.82 -22.34 -21.97
C SER A 4 3.13 -23.15 -20.88
N ASP A 5 3.71 -23.18 -19.69
CA ASP A 5 3.23 -23.98 -18.57
C ASP A 5 2.15 -23.24 -17.75
N ARG A 6 1.92 -21.95 -18.06
CA ARG A 6 1.03 -21.03 -17.32
C ARG A 6 -0.15 -20.56 -18.16
N THR A 7 -0.25 -20.99 -19.42
CA THR A 7 -1.25 -20.52 -20.36
C THR A 7 -2.64 -20.95 -19.94
N PHE A 8 -3.62 -20.09 -20.16
CA PHE A 8 -5.03 -20.42 -20.06
C PHE A 8 -5.76 -19.86 -21.28
N SER A 9 -6.94 -20.41 -21.55
CA SER A 9 -7.95 -19.82 -22.41
C SER A 9 -8.98 -19.10 -21.55
N TRP A 10 -9.54 -17.99 -22.01
CA TRP A 10 -10.69 -17.38 -21.31
C TRP A 10 -11.91 -18.30 -21.26
N HIS A 11 -11.94 -19.37 -22.07
CA HIS A 11 -12.96 -20.43 -22.00
C HIS A 11 -12.76 -21.40 -20.83
N ASP A 12 -11.60 -21.35 -20.16
CA ASP A 12 -11.38 -22.14 -18.94
C ASP A 12 -12.21 -21.55 -17.78
N SER A 13 -12.44 -22.37 -16.75
CA SER A 13 -13.11 -21.90 -15.52
C SER A 13 -12.36 -20.75 -14.86
N ALA A 14 -13.07 -19.79 -14.27
CA ALA A 14 -12.51 -18.66 -13.56
C ALA A 14 -11.53 -19.10 -12.45
N GLN A 15 -11.83 -20.21 -11.76
CA GLN A 15 -10.95 -20.76 -10.72
C GLN A 15 -9.63 -21.30 -11.29
N PHE A 16 -9.67 -21.97 -12.44
CA PHE A 16 -8.45 -22.41 -13.13
C PHE A 16 -7.59 -21.22 -13.56
N ILE A 17 -8.20 -20.23 -14.20
CA ILE A 17 -7.51 -19.03 -14.67
C ILE A 17 -6.87 -18.28 -13.50
N LYS A 18 -7.62 -18.07 -12.41
CA LYS A 18 -7.08 -17.43 -11.19
C LYS A 18 -5.86 -18.18 -10.66
N ARG A 19 -5.93 -19.51 -10.55
CA ARG A 19 -4.79 -20.32 -10.07
C ARG A 19 -3.56 -20.16 -10.95
N SER A 20 -3.75 -20.10 -12.28
CA SER A 20 -2.66 -19.85 -13.23
C SER A 20 -2.04 -18.47 -13.03
N ILE A 21 -2.87 -17.45 -12.81
CA ILE A 21 -2.41 -16.07 -12.51
C ILE A 21 -1.66 -16.02 -11.17
N ASP A 22 -2.23 -16.58 -10.10
CA ASP A 22 -1.63 -16.63 -8.76
C ASP A 22 -0.23 -17.28 -8.78
N ALA A 23 -0.05 -18.34 -9.58
CA ALA A 23 1.23 -19.04 -9.72
C ALA A 23 2.34 -18.20 -10.40
N ALA A 24 1.99 -17.04 -10.97
CA ALA A 24 2.90 -16.13 -11.64
C ALA A 24 2.75 -14.67 -11.16
N ASP A 25 1.95 -14.43 -10.12
CA ASP A 25 1.70 -13.11 -9.58
C ASP A 25 2.96 -12.60 -8.86
N GLY A 26 3.28 -11.31 -9.02
CA GLY A 26 4.60 -10.76 -8.70
C GLY A 26 5.55 -10.79 -9.91
N GLN A 27 6.04 -11.95 -10.33
CA GLN A 27 6.82 -12.14 -11.57
C GLN A 27 6.71 -13.61 -12.03
N PRO A 28 6.63 -13.91 -13.35
CA PRO A 28 6.69 -12.99 -14.50
C PRO A 28 5.32 -12.49 -15.00
N GLY A 29 4.21 -12.87 -14.35
CA GLY A 29 2.85 -12.75 -14.85
C GLY A 29 2.49 -13.82 -15.88
N VAL A 30 1.20 -13.92 -16.22
CA VAL A 30 0.70 -14.83 -17.26
C VAL A 30 0.34 -14.03 -18.51
N LEU A 31 0.91 -14.40 -19.66
CA LEU A 31 0.58 -13.74 -20.93
C LEU A 31 -0.81 -14.17 -21.41
N ALA A 32 -1.69 -13.21 -21.68
CA ALA A 32 -3.03 -13.40 -22.21
C ALA A 32 -3.42 -12.33 -23.23
N SER A 33 -4.32 -12.71 -24.15
CA SER A 33 -4.99 -11.78 -25.07
C SER A 33 -6.17 -11.12 -24.35
N LEU A 34 -6.26 -9.80 -24.35
CA LEU A 34 -7.41 -9.09 -23.77
C LEU A 34 -7.69 -7.82 -24.57
N ALA A 35 -8.95 -7.50 -24.87
CA ALA A 35 -9.34 -6.28 -25.59
C ALA A 35 -8.50 -6.01 -26.88
N GLY A 36 -8.10 -7.06 -27.61
CA GLY A 36 -7.29 -6.96 -28.82
C GLY A 36 -5.78 -6.69 -28.60
N GLY A 37 -5.28 -6.69 -27.37
CA GLY A 37 -3.86 -6.57 -27.03
C GLY A 37 -3.28 -7.82 -26.37
N GLN A 38 -1.98 -7.80 -26.08
CA GLN A 38 -1.23 -8.85 -25.38
C GLN A 38 -0.70 -8.31 -24.06
N TYR A 39 -1.07 -8.93 -22.95
CA TYR A 39 -0.73 -8.44 -21.61
C TYR A 39 -0.30 -9.58 -20.69
N TYR A 40 0.66 -9.29 -19.83
CA TYR A 40 0.88 -10.09 -18.63
C TYR A 40 -0.15 -9.66 -17.58
N VAL A 41 -0.89 -10.63 -17.06
CA VAL A 41 -2.02 -10.46 -16.14
C VAL A 41 -1.60 -10.75 -14.69
N TYR A 42 -2.13 -9.97 -13.75
CA TYR A 42 -1.85 -10.02 -12.31
C TYR A 42 -3.11 -9.66 -11.51
N ASP A 43 -3.07 -9.90 -10.19
CA ASP A 43 -4.06 -9.41 -9.23
C ASP A 43 -5.49 -9.86 -9.57
N ALA A 44 -5.67 -11.18 -9.65
CA ALA A 44 -6.93 -11.80 -10.04
C ALA A 44 -7.83 -12.13 -8.84
N HIS A 45 -9.08 -11.67 -8.88
CA HIS A 45 -10.10 -11.92 -7.85
C HIS A 45 -11.36 -12.55 -8.46
N LEU A 46 -11.92 -13.55 -7.80
CA LEU A 46 -13.14 -14.24 -8.26
C LEU A 46 -14.35 -13.33 -8.19
N ASP A 47 -15.22 -13.44 -9.20
CA ASP A 47 -16.54 -12.83 -9.27
C ASP A 47 -17.55 -13.85 -9.80
N SER A 48 -18.84 -13.65 -9.53
CA SER A 48 -19.90 -14.59 -9.91
C SER A 48 -20.60 -14.25 -11.22
N ARG A 49 -20.41 -13.03 -11.77
CA ARG A 49 -21.05 -12.61 -13.02
C ARG A 49 -20.56 -13.45 -14.19
N THR A 50 -21.37 -13.54 -15.22
CA THR A 50 -21.12 -14.37 -16.41
C THR A 50 -21.23 -13.52 -17.68
N GLY A 51 -20.54 -13.93 -18.74
CA GLY A 51 -20.62 -13.27 -20.04
C GLY A 51 -19.95 -14.11 -21.11
N MET A 52 -19.70 -13.51 -22.28
CA MET A 52 -18.94 -14.20 -23.32
C MET A 52 -17.46 -14.29 -22.89
N PRO A 53 -16.83 -15.47 -22.87
CA PRO A 53 -15.43 -15.64 -22.48
C PRO A 53 -14.48 -14.62 -23.13
N GLY A 54 -13.72 -13.89 -22.31
CA GLY A 54 -12.78 -12.84 -22.73
C GLY A 54 -13.40 -11.46 -22.91
N GLN A 55 -14.71 -11.31 -22.76
CA GLN A 55 -15.41 -10.01 -22.77
C GLN A 55 -15.11 -9.21 -21.49
N LEU A 56 -14.89 -7.91 -21.65
CA LEU A 56 -14.88 -6.95 -20.54
C LEU A 56 -16.31 -6.65 -20.12
N LEU A 57 -16.66 -7.02 -18.90
CA LEU A 57 -18.00 -6.88 -18.35
C LEU A 57 -18.21 -5.57 -17.61
N ALA A 58 -17.18 -5.09 -16.91
CA ALA A 58 -17.25 -3.93 -16.06
C ALA A 58 -15.87 -3.37 -15.72
N VAL A 59 -15.86 -2.13 -15.23
CA VAL A 59 -14.73 -1.47 -14.58
C VAL A 59 -15.15 -1.11 -13.16
N HIS A 60 -14.30 -1.37 -12.17
CA HIS A 60 -14.48 -0.87 -10.81
C HIS A 60 -13.11 -0.50 -10.25
N ASP A 61 -12.99 0.75 -9.80
CA ASP A 61 -11.74 1.34 -9.37
C ASP A 61 -10.59 1.17 -10.37
N ASP A 62 -9.59 0.38 -10.05
CA ASP A 62 -8.39 0.17 -10.86
C ASP A 62 -8.48 -1.10 -11.73
N ALA A 63 -9.51 -1.91 -11.50
CA ALA A 63 -9.67 -3.23 -12.07
C ALA A 63 -10.73 -3.28 -13.17
N VAL A 64 -10.59 -4.30 -14.01
CA VAL A 64 -11.58 -4.65 -15.03
C VAL A 64 -12.09 -6.06 -14.77
N LEU A 65 -13.38 -6.29 -15.00
CA LEU A 65 -14.01 -7.59 -14.88
C LEU A 65 -14.00 -8.29 -16.24
N VAL A 66 -13.44 -9.49 -16.29
CA VAL A 66 -13.31 -10.30 -17.51
C VAL A 66 -14.14 -11.57 -17.37
N ALA A 67 -15.05 -11.81 -18.31
CA ALA A 67 -15.80 -13.06 -18.38
C ALA A 67 -14.88 -14.25 -18.68
N CYS A 68 -15.12 -15.37 -17.99
CA CYS A 68 -14.44 -16.64 -18.15
C CYS A 68 -15.43 -17.70 -18.67
N GLY A 69 -15.04 -18.98 -18.73
CA GLY A 69 -15.88 -20.06 -19.24
C GLY A 69 -17.17 -20.31 -18.43
N ASP A 70 -17.13 -20.05 -17.14
CA ASP A 70 -18.23 -20.30 -16.18
C ASP A 70 -18.68 -19.02 -15.45
N HIS A 71 -17.75 -18.21 -14.95
CA HIS A 71 -17.97 -16.98 -14.19
C HIS A 71 -17.08 -15.84 -14.72
N SER A 72 -16.48 -15.03 -13.85
CA SER A 72 -15.62 -13.92 -14.23
C SER A 72 -14.53 -13.64 -13.20
N LEU A 73 -13.55 -12.83 -13.60
CA LEU A 73 -12.42 -12.42 -12.78
C LEU A 73 -12.23 -10.91 -12.83
N TRP A 74 -12.08 -10.28 -11.67
CA TRP A 74 -11.50 -8.95 -11.58
C TRP A 74 -10.00 -9.05 -11.78
N ILE A 75 -9.46 -8.24 -12.69
CA ILE A 75 -8.03 -8.12 -12.96
C ILE A 75 -7.59 -6.72 -12.56
N GLY A 76 -6.80 -6.61 -11.49
CA GLY A 76 -6.37 -5.32 -10.95
C GLY A 76 -5.15 -4.72 -11.65
N SER A 77 -4.28 -5.55 -12.25
CA SER A 77 -3.02 -5.07 -12.83
C SER A 77 -2.64 -5.77 -14.13
N LEU A 78 -2.10 -4.99 -15.07
CA LEU A 78 -1.61 -5.45 -16.36
C LEU A 78 -0.21 -4.92 -16.63
N ARG A 79 0.59 -5.68 -17.40
CA ARG A 79 1.79 -5.18 -18.08
C ARG A 79 1.69 -5.53 -19.55
N GLN A 80 1.75 -4.52 -20.43
CA GLN A 80 1.76 -4.75 -21.87
C GLN A 80 2.95 -5.63 -22.29
N LYS A 81 2.74 -6.55 -23.23
CA LYS A 81 3.85 -7.31 -23.83
C LYS A 81 4.76 -6.30 -24.57
N PRO A 82 6.05 -6.21 -24.22
CA PRO A 82 6.94 -5.24 -24.85
C PRO A 82 7.15 -5.55 -26.33
N GLN A 83 7.19 -4.52 -27.16
CA GLN A 83 7.70 -4.61 -28.54
C GLN A 83 9.24 -4.57 -28.55
N PRO A 84 9.91 -4.98 -29.65
CA PRO A 84 11.36 -4.85 -29.76
C PRO A 84 11.84 -3.42 -29.47
N GLY A 85 12.72 -3.26 -28.47
CA GLY A 85 13.24 -1.96 -28.05
C GLY A 85 12.38 -1.21 -27.03
N GLU A 86 11.21 -1.73 -26.67
CA GLU A 86 10.32 -1.16 -25.65
C GLU A 86 10.53 -1.83 -24.30
N GLU A 87 10.41 -1.04 -23.23
CA GLU A 87 10.34 -1.54 -21.86
C GLU A 87 8.96 -1.28 -21.28
N THR A 88 8.37 -2.31 -20.70
CA THR A 88 7.06 -2.20 -20.08
C THR A 88 7.11 -2.63 -18.62
N PHE A 89 6.19 -2.09 -17.83
CA PHE A 89 6.05 -2.38 -16.41
C PHE A 89 4.57 -2.48 -16.04
N LYS A 90 4.30 -2.99 -14.84
CA LYS A 90 2.93 -3.21 -14.36
C LYS A 90 2.24 -1.89 -14.06
N ARG A 91 0.97 -1.76 -14.41
CA ARG A 91 0.11 -0.61 -14.08
C ARG A 91 -1.30 -1.12 -13.76
N PRO A 92 -2.13 -0.32 -13.08
CA PRO A 92 -3.56 -0.59 -12.95
C PRO A 92 -4.20 -1.01 -14.28
N ALA A 93 -5.03 -2.06 -14.27
CA ALA A 93 -5.62 -2.59 -15.49
C ALA A 93 -6.46 -1.53 -16.23
N ARG A 94 -7.22 -0.73 -15.47
CA ARG A 94 -7.98 0.41 -16.00
C ARG A 94 -7.09 1.39 -16.77
N HIS A 95 -5.94 1.76 -16.21
CA HIS A 95 -5.01 2.70 -16.84
C HIS A 95 -4.34 2.12 -18.11
N VAL A 96 -4.05 0.81 -18.13
CA VAL A 96 -3.44 0.15 -19.29
C VAL A 96 -4.41 0.04 -20.46
N LEU A 97 -5.67 -0.26 -20.19
CA LEU A 97 -6.68 -0.44 -21.24
C LEU A 97 -7.23 0.90 -21.75
N GLY A 98 -7.30 1.93 -20.89
CA GLY A 98 -7.59 3.31 -21.28
C GLY A 98 -8.86 3.42 -22.14
N GLU A 99 -8.75 4.03 -23.31
CA GLU A 99 -9.85 4.24 -24.27
C GLU A 99 -10.55 2.95 -24.70
N ARG A 100 -9.90 1.78 -24.58
CA ARG A 100 -10.54 0.47 -24.87
C ARG A 100 -11.69 0.15 -23.91
N LEU A 101 -11.86 0.93 -22.85
CA LEU A 101 -12.93 0.80 -21.85
C LEU A 101 -14.11 1.75 -22.10
N ALA A 102 -14.13 2.53 -23.18
CA ALA A 102 -15.14 3.57 -23.41
C ALA A 102 -16.60 3.05 -23.31
N ASP A 103 -16.85 1.85 -23.81
CA ASP A 103 -18.19 1.22 -23.81
C ASP A 103 -18.37 0.20 -22.67
N VAL A 104 -17.41 0.08 -21.75
CA VAL A 104 -17.47 -0.88 -20.64
C VAL A 104 -18.14 -0.20 -19.43
N PRO A 105 -19.20 -0.79 -18.84
CA PRO A 105 -19.88 -0.21 -17.69
C PRO A 105 -18.96 0.04 -16.49
N VAL A 106 -19.07 1.22 -15.88
CA VAL A 106 -18.38 1.53 -14.61
C VAL A 106 -19.32 1.21 -13.45
N LEU A 107 -18.89 0.30 -12.58
CA LEU A 107 -19.59 -0.04 -11.35
C LEU A 107 -19.01 0.74 -10.17
N ASP A 108 -19.87 1.13 -9.23
CA ASP A 108 -19.48 1.92 -8.08
C ASP A 108 -20.19 1.44 -6.81
N TRP A 109 -19.44 0.73 -5.99
CA TRP A 109 -19.79 0.41 -4.61
C TRP A 109 -18.77 0.98 -3.63
N SER A 110 -18.22 2.15 -3.95
CA SER A 110 -17.41 2.91 -3.00
C SER A 110 -18.15 3.08 -1.67
N VAL A 111 -17.42 3.24 -0.56
CA VAL A 111 -18.01 3.38 0.77
C VAL A 111 -19.00 4.56 0.82
N ALA A 112 -18.78 5.62 0.05
CA ALA A 112 -19.69 6.76 -0.03
C ALA A 112 -21.06 6.41 -0.66
N ASN A 113 -21.08 5.52 -1.65
CA ASN A 113 -22.28 5.21 -2.44
C ASN A 113 -22.96 3.90 -2.01
N SER A 114 -22.19 2.87 -1.63
CA SER A 114 -22.68 1.58 -1.14
C SER A 114 -21.89 1.11 0.09
N PRO A 115 -22.03 1.78 1.24
CA PRO A 115 -21.17 1.59 2.43
C PRO A 115 -21.11 0.17 2.98
N PHE A 116 -22.19 -0.60 2.83
CA PHE A 116 -22.31 -1.98 3.34
C PHE A 116 -22.41 -2.99 2.19
N SER A 117 -21.72 -2.72 1.09
CA SER A 117 -21.69 -3.59 -0.08
C SER A 117 -21.25 -5.01 0.28
N THR A 118 -21.90 -6.00 -0.33
CA THR A 118 -21.56 -7.43 -0.20
C THR A 118 -20.78 -7.96 -1.40
N GLU A 119 -20.41 -7.09 -2.34
CA GLU A 119 -19.63 -7.44 -3.53
C GLU A 119 -18.30 -8.11 -3.15
N ALA A 120 -17.88 -9.10 -3.95
CA ALA A 120 -16.67 -9.88 -3.64
C ALA A 120 -15.40 -9.01 -3.70
N TYR A 121 -15.29 -8.20 -4.76
CA TYR A 121 -14.15 -7.32 -5.00
C TYR A 121 -14.41 -5.91 -4.47
N GLN A 122 -13.78 -5.57 -3.35
CA GLN A 122 -13.88 -4.26 -2.72
C GLN A 122 -12.49 -3.83 -2.24
N PRO A 123 -11.73 -3.06 -3.04
CA PRO A 123 -10.42 -2.55 -2.64
C PRO A 123 -10.49 -1.71 -1.36
N ILE A 124 -11.63 -1.05 -1.12
CA ILE A 124 -11.94 -0.38 0.14
C ILE A 124 -13.30 -0.87 0.60
N ARG A 125 -13.39 -1.34 1.84
CA ARG A 125 -14.61 -1.87 2.45
C ARG A 125 -14.79 -1.30 3.85
N TYR A 126 -16.05 -1.09 4.24
CA TYR A 126 -16.42 -0.72 5.60
C TYR A 126 -17.37 -1.73 6.25
N ARG A 127 -17.24 -1.92 7.57
CA ARG A 127 -18.12 -2.74 8.41
C ARG A 127 -18.27 -2.10 9.79
N GLU A 128 -19.38 -2.35 10.46
CA GLU A 128 -19.59 -1.96 11.86
C GLU A 128 -19.74 -3.21 12.73
N THR A 129 -19.13 -3.20 13.90
CA THR A 129 -19.31 -4.23 14.92
C THR A 129 -19.30 -3.59 16.30
N GLY A 130 -20.48 -3.48 16.90
CA GLY A 130 -20.66 -2.78 18.17
C GLY A 130 -20.21 -1.33 18.06
N LYS A 131 -19.13 -0.98 18.76
CA LYS A 131 -18.59 0.40 18.81
C LYS A 131 -17.49 0.67 17.78
N VAL A 132 -17.10 -0.35 17.01
CA VAL A 132 -15.98 -0.31 16.08
C VAL A 132 -16.51 -0.15 14.66
N GLY A 133 -16.05 0.90 13.98
CA GLY A 133 -16.11 1.01 12.54
C GLY A 133 -14.82 0.48 11.94
N GLU A 134 -14.88 -0.63 11.22
CA GLU A 134 -13.73 -1.25 10.55
C GLU A 134 -13.69 -0.81 9.09
N LEU A 135 -12.62 -0.13 8.70
CA LEU A 135 -12.29 0.19 7.32
C LEU A 135 -11.09 -0.65 6.89
N THR A 136 -11.31 -1.50 5.89
CA THR A 136 -10.26 -2.29 5.24
C THR A 136 -9.90 -1.66 3.90
N PHE A 137 -8.59 -1.56 3.61
CA PHE A 137 -8.10 -1.22 2.28
C PHE A 137 -7.11 -2.28 1.78
N GLU A 138 -7.19 -2.64 0.50
CA GLU A 138 -6.35 -3.65 -0.13
C GLU A 138 -5.89 -3.15 -1.51
N PHE A 139 -4.76 -2.46 -1.53
CA PHE A 139 -4.12 -2.02 -2.77
C PHE A 139 -3.01 -2.98 -3.15
N TYR A 140 -2.94 -3.32 -4.44
CA TYR A 140 -1.99 -4.30 -4.96
C TYR A 140 -0.53 -3.91 -4.65
N ASN A 141 0.25 -4.86 -4.11
CA ASN A 141 1.60 -4.63 -3.54
C ASN A 141 1.70 -3.54 -2.45
N GLY A 142 0.59 -3.08 -1.88
CA GLY A 142 0.55 -1.98 -0.92
C GLY A 142 0.93 -0.61 -1.51
N ALA A 143 1.01 -0.47 -2.83
CA ALA A 143 1.30 0.80 -3.49
C ALA A 143 0.04 1.65 -3.56
N MET A 144 0.11 2.93 -3.19
CA MET A 144 -1.05 3.82 -3.08
C MET A 144 -0.97 4.95 -4.10
N SER A 145 -1.76 4.89 -5.18
CA SER A 145 -1.81 5.95 -6.18
C SER A 145 -2.57 7.17 -5.66
N THR A 146 -2.46 8.30 -6.34
CA THR A 146 -3.23 9.52 -6.00
C THR A 146 -4.73 9.24 -5.92
N GLU A 147 -5.30 8.57 -6.92
CA GLU A 147 -6.72 8.20 -6.96
C GLU A 147 -7.12 7.22 -5.84
N GLN A 148 -6.26 6.23 -5.53
CA GLN A 148 -6.49 5.31 -4.42
C GLN A 148 -6.52 6.04 -3.07
N CYS A 149 -5.60 6.98 -2.86
CA CYS A 149 -5.57 7.80 -1.65
C CYS A 149 -6.81 8.68 -1.55
N GLN A 150 -7.24 9.32 -2.64
CA GLN A 150 -8.46 10.14 -2.66
C GLN A 150 -9.72 9.32 -2.36
N ARG A 151 -9.84 8.10 -2.89
CA ARG A 151 -10.92 7.17 -2.52
C ARG A 151 -10.87 6.79 -1.05
N LEU A 152 -9.68 6.55 -0.50
CA LEU A 152 -9.49 6.24 0.91
C LEU A 152 -9.83 7.43 1.82
N VAL A 153 -9.46 8.66 1.45
CA VAL A 153 -9.88 9.89 2.15
C VAL A 153 -11.40 10.00 2.18
N SER A 154 -12.08 9.82 1.04
CA SER A 154 -13.54 9.85 0.98
C SER A 154 -14.19 8.79 1.87
N ALA A 155 -13.66 7.57 1.87
CA ALA A 155 -14.13 6.49 2.72
C ALA A 155 -13.88 6.77 4.22
N LEU A 156 -12.72 7.31 4.58
CA LEU A 156 -12.38 7.69 5.95
C LEU A 156 -13.27 8.84 6.46
N ARG A 157 -13.54 9.86 5.64
CA ARG A 157 -14.48 10.94 5.96
C ARG A 157 -15.88 10.39 6.25
N TRP A 158 -16.36 9.49 5.41
CA TRP A 158 -17.64 8.82 5.63
C TRP A 158 -17.62 8.00 6.94
N ALA A 159 -16.57 7.20 7.17
CA ALA A 159 -16.41 6.39 8.38
C ALA A 159 -16.32 7.24 9.66
N LYS A 160 -15.66 8.40 9.61
CA LYS A 160 -15.55 9.36 10.71
C LYS A 160 -16.91 9.96 11.12
N ALA A 161 -17.83 10.10 10.16
CA ALA A 161 -19.18 10.60 10.41
C ALA A 161 -20.11 9.57 11.07
N ARG A 162 -19.72 8.28 11.11
CA ARG A 162 -20.50 7.21 11.75
C ARG A 162 -20.49 7.33 13.26
N ASP A 163 -21.55 6.86 13.92
CA ASP A 163 -21.67 6.83 15.38
C ASP A 163 -20.90 5.66 16.01
N THR A 164 -19.61 5.59 15.69
CA THR A 164 -18.66 4.64 16.26
C THR A 164 -17.72 5.37 17.21
N GLN A 165 -17.13 4.64 18.16
CA GLN A 165 -16.16 5.19 19.12
C GLN A 165 -14.73 4.82 18.75
N VAL A 166 -14.55 3.75 17.97
CA VAL A 166 -13.26 3.26 17.48
C VAL A 166 -13.31 3.17 15.96
N LEU A 167 -12.29 3.71 15.30
CA LEU A 167 -12.06 3.54 13.87
C LEU A 167 -10.89 2.58 13.69
N LEU A 168 -11.18 1.33 13.31
CA LEU A 168 -10.18 0.33 12.98
C LEU A 168 -9.83 0.43 11.50
N VAL A 169 -8.59 0.75 11.18
CA VAL A 169 -8.07 0.79 9.81
C VAL A 169 -7.08 -0.36 9.63
N ARG A 170 -7.28 -1.20 8.61
CA ARG A 170 -6.41 -2.35 8.37
C ARG A 170 -6.16 -2.59 6.89
N GLY A 171 -5.04 -3.24 6.60
CA GLY A 171 -4.77 -3.75 5.25
C GLY A 171 -5.62 -5.00 4.93
N GLY A 172 -5.62 -5.35 3.64
CA GLY A 172 -6.11 -6.63 3.14
C GLY A 172 -5.18 -7.81 3.47
N ARG A 173 -5.05 -8.75 2.53
CA ARG A 173 -4.22 -9.96 2.69
C ARG A 173 -2.72 -9.75 2.40
N GLY A 174 -2.39 -8.71 1.64
CA GLY A 174 -1.03 -8.39 1.22
C GLY A 174 -0.21 -7.58 2.25
N ALA A 175 0.63 -6.69 1.73
CA ALA A 175 1.26 -5.64 2.54
C ALA A 175 0.20 -4.72 3.15
N PHE A 176 0.50 -4.10 4.29
CA PHE A 176 -0.34 -3.02 4.81
C PHE A 176 -0.28 -1.82 3.87
N SER A 177 0.91 -1.24 3.69
CA SER A 177 1.17 -0.19 2.71
C SER A 177 2.68 -0.02 2.50
N ASN A 178 3.08 0.32 1.28
CA ASN A 178 4.44 0.68 0.87
C ASN A 178 4.55 2.15 0.44
N GLY A 179 3.52 2.96 0.68
CA GLY A 179 3.48 4.38 0.33
C GLY A 179 3.13 4.63 -1.14
N VAL A 180 3.74 5.68 -1.71
CA VAL A 180 3.44 6.18 -3.07
C VAL A 180 3.52 5.11 -4.16
N HIS A 181 2.68 5.24 -5.18
CA HIS A 181 2.61 4.27 -6.27
C HIS A 181 3.63 4.56 -7.38
N LEU A 182 4.88 4.13 -7.17
CA LEU A 182 6.00 4.38 -8.08
C LEU A 182 5.71 4.03 -9.55
N ASN A 183 4.94 2.97 -9.82
CA ASN A 183 4.59 2.63 -11.21
C ASN A 183 3.59 3.60 -11.85
N VAL A 184 2.68 4.20 -11.08
CA VAL A 184 1.73 5.22 -11.61
C VAL A 184 2.49 6.52 -11.82
N ILE A 185 3.32 6.90 -10.84
CA ILE A 185 4.25 8.03 -10.94
C ILE A 185 5.12 7.94 -12.20
N GLN A 186 5.79 6.81 -12.43
CA GLN A 186 6.66 6.62 -13.58
C GLN A 186 5.90 6.60 -14.93
N ALA A 187 4.61 6.27 -14.91
CA ALA A 187 3.77 6.25 -16.10
C ALA A 187 3.14 7.61 -16.45
N ALA A 188 3.16 8.57 -15.53
CA ALA A 188 2.60 9.89 -15.74
C ALA A 188 3.44 10.67 -16.77
N GLU A 189 2.79 11.64 -17.43
CA GLU A 189 3.45 12.53 -18.39
C GLU A 189 4.60 13.31 -17.73
N VAL A 190 4.36 13.80 -16.50
CA VAL A 190 5.37 14.46 -15.68
C VAL A 190 5.48 13.74 -14.33
N PRO A 191 6.37 12.74 -14.19
CA PRO A 191 6.48 11.94 -12.98
C PRO A 191 6.66 12.73 -11.68
N GLY A 192 7.44 13.82 -11.71
CA GLY A 192 7.64 14.67 -10.52
C GLY A 192 6.35 15.31 -10.01
N LEU A 193 5.44 15.72 -10.91
CA LEU A 193 4.15 16.31 -10.54
C LEU A 193 3.17 15.25 -10.02
N GLU A 194 3.15 14.06 -10.63
CA GLU A 194 2.34 12.95 -10.09
C GLU A 194 2.85 12.50 -8.72
N ALA A 195 4.17 12.44 -8.52
CA ALA A 195 4.75 12.13 -7.21
C ALA A 195 4.35 13.17 -6.15
N TRP A 196 4.36 14.45 -6.53
CA TRP A 196 3.91 15.55 -5.68
C TRP A 196 2.41 15.49 -5.34
N ALA A 197 1.56 15.16 -6.32
CA ALA A 197 0.14 14.95 -6.08
C ALA A 197 -0.10 13.73 -5.16
N ASN A 198 0.64 12.64 -5.40
CA ASN A 198 0.48 11.40 -4.66
C ASN A 198 0.89 11.57 -3.18
N ILE A 199 1.99 12.26 -2.87
CA ILE A 199 2.42 12.46 -1.49
C ILE A 199 1.45 13.35 -0.71
N GLN A 200 0.92 14.41 -1.33
CA GLN A 200 -0.12 15.24 -0.72
C GLN A 200 -1.40 14.43 -0.44
N ALA A 201 -1.78 13.53 -1.35
CA ALA A 201 -2.93 12.66 -1.15
C ALA A 201 -2.73 11.65 -0.01
N ILE A 202 -1.53 11.11 0.19
CA ILE A 202 -1.22 10.24 1.35
C ILE A 202 -1.23 11.07 2.65
N ASP A 203 -0.69 12.28 2.65
CA ASP A 203 -0.77 13.19 3.80
C ASP A 203 -2.24 13.49 4.16
N ASP A 204 -3.13 13.63 3.17
CA ASP A 204 -4.56 13.79 3.44
C ASP A 204 -5.17 12.56 4.11
N VAL A 205 -4.77 11.33 3.70
CA VAL A 205 -5.17 10.11 4.42
C VAL A 205 -4.71 10.16 5.87
N CYS A 206 -3.43 10.50 6.11
CA CYS A 206 -2.87 10.59 7.45
C CYS A 206 -3.59 11.65 8.30
N LEU A 207 -3.92 12.80 7.70
CA LEU A 207 -4.68 13.86 8.35
C LEU A 207 -6.07 13.38 8.77
N GLU A 208 -6.76 12.61 7.92
CA GLU A 208 -8.06 12.05 8.29
C GLU A 208 -7.97 11.15 9.53
N LEU A 209 -6.90 10.36 9.67
CA LEU A 209 -6.65 9.53 10.86
C LEU A 209 -6.31 10.38 12.09
N LEU A 210 -5.36 11.30 11.98
CA LEU A 210 -4.91 12.16 13.09
C LEU A 210 -6.04 13.02 13.66
N THR A 211 -6.97 13.46 12.82
CA THR A 211 -8.08 14.35 13.20
C THR A 211 -9.39 13.60 13.48
N ALA A 212 -9.38 12.27 13.49
CA ALA A 212 -10.57 11.49 13.80
C ALA A 212 -10.99 11.68 15.27
N ARG A 213 -12.28 11.91 15.52
CA ARG A 213 -12.84 11.95 16.87
C ARG A 213 -12.78 10.56 17.54
N GLN A 214 -12.97 9.50 16.74
CA GLN A 214 -12.86 8.12 17.17
C GLN A 214 -11.42 7.81 17.58
N LEU A 215 -11.25 6.91 18.54
CA LEU A 215 -9.94 6.32 18.80
C LEU A 215 -9.54 5.46 17.58
N VAL A 216 -8.43 5.78 16.94
CA VAL A 216 -7.98 5.14 15.70
C VAL A 216 -7.04 4.00 16.04
N VAL A 217 -7.35 2.81 15.52
CA VAL A 217 -6.50 1.63 15.63
C VAL A 217 -6.03 1.27 14.23
N SER A 218 -4.71 1.19 14.02
CA SER A 218 -4.13 0.65 12.79
C SER A 218 -3.73 -0.81 12.99
N GLY A 219 -4.20 -1.68 12.09
CA GLY A 219 -3.80 -3.08 12.02
C GLY A 219 -2.80 -3.33 10.89
N LEU A 220 -1.53 -3.53 11.23
CA LEU A 220 -0.47 -3.92 10.31
C LEU A 220 -0.64 -5.42 9.97
N THR A 221 -1.47 -5.70 8.96
CA THR A 221 -1.80 -7.06 8.49
C THR A 221 -0.68 -7.70 7.66
N GLY A 222 0.31 -6.93 7.26
CA GLY A 222 1.45 -7.39 6.48
C GLY A 222 2.63 -6.44 6.63
N ASN A 223 3.63 -6.62 5.78
CA ASN A 223 4.78 -5.73 5.74
C ASN A 223 4.35 -4.29 5.42
N ALA A 224 5.13 -3.33 5.92
CA ALA A 224 4.94 -1.92 5.61
C ALA A 224 6.28 -1.24 5.37
N GLY A 225 6.31 -0.21 4.52
CA GLY A 225 7.56 0.47 4.20
C GLY A 225 7.34 1.92 3.85
N ALA A 226 8.38 2.73 4.08
CA ALA A 226 8.37 4.17 3.81
C ALA A 226 7.11 4.83 4.40
N GLY A 227 6.39 5.61 3.59
CA GLY A 227 5.16 6.29 3.98
C GLY A 227 4.04 5.36 4.44
N GLY A 228 4.03 4.10 3.99
CA GLY A 228 3.02 3.14 4.43
C GLY A 228 3.13 2.74 5.90
N LEU A 229 4.34 2.72 6.46
CA LEU A 229 4.50 2.53 7.90
C LEU A 229 4.12 3.80 8.68
N MET A 230 4.48 4.97 8.16
CA MET A 230 4.16 6.25 8.81
C MET A 230 2.65 6.52 8.81
N LEU A 231 1.95 6.13 7.75
CA LEU A 231 0.49 6.07 7.69
C LEU A 231 -0.11 5.25 8.84
N ALA A 232 0.49 4.10 9.19
CA ALA A 232 0.02 3.32 10.33
C ALA A 232 0.24 4.06 11.66
N LEU A 233 1.34 4.81 11.78
CA LEU A 233 1.69 5.58 12.97
C LEU A 233 0.88 6.87 13.14
N ALA A 234 0.13 7.28 12.11
CA ALA A 234 -0.88 8.33 12.24
C ALA A 234 -2.07 7.90 13.13
N ALA A 235 -2.23 6.59 13.38
CA ALA A 235 -3.24 6.07 14.30
C ALA A 235 -2.84 6.23 15.79
N ASP A 236 -3.82 6.20 16.68
CA ASP A 236 -3.57 6.30 18.12
C ASP A 236 -2.93 5.02 18.68
N VAL A 237 -3.35 3.86 18.16
CA VAL A 237 -2.86 2.53 18.54
C VAL A 237 -2.46 1.75 17.29
N VAL A 238 -1.29 1.12 17.31
CA VAL A 238 -0.78 0.29 16.23
C VAL A 238 -0.61 -1.14 16.71
N LEU A 239 -1.28 -2.07 16.03
CA LEU A 239 -1.27 -3.50 16.33
C LEU A 239 -0.72 -4.26 15.12
N ALA A 240 0.12 -5.26 15.36
CA ALA A 240 0.85 -5.94 14.30
C ALA A 240 0.53 -7.43 14.22
N ARG A 241 0.51 -7.98 13.00
CA ARG A 241 0.57 -9.43 12.81
C ARG A 241 1.97 -9.94 13.10
N ALA A 242 2.09 -11.16 13.64
CA ALA A 242 3.40 -11.78 13.84
C ALA A 242 4.17 -11.93 12.51
N ASP A 243 5.50 -11.86 12.61
CA ASP A 243 6.47 -12.05 11.51
C ASP A 243 6.39 -11.04 10.35
N THR A 244 5.78 -9.87 10.58
CA THR A 244 5.86 -8.76 9.62
C THR A 244 7.18 -8.01 9.73
N VAL A 245 7.58 -7.39 8.62
CA VAL A 245 8.80 -6.60 8.48
C VAL A 245 8.44 -5.17 8.07
N TYR A 246 9.14 -4.21 8.67
CA TYR A 246 8.93 -2.79 8.46
C TYR A 246 10.20 -2.10 7.97
N ASN A 247 10.05 -1.17 7.02
CA ASN A 247 11.14 -0.36 6.50
C ASN A 247 10.89 1.12 6.84
N PRO A 248 11.32 1.61 8.02
CA PRO A 248 11.01 2.96 8.52
C PRO A 248 11.90 4.04 7.89
N HIS A 249 12.09 4.01 6.56
CA HIS A 249 13.02 4.91 5.89
C HIS A 249 12.63 5.18 4.43
N TYR A 250 13.13 6.31 3.91
CA TYR A 250 12.87 6.81 2.56
C TYR A 250 14.14 6.91 1.70
N LYS A 251 15.32 6.84 2.33
CA LYS A 251 16.64 7.10 1.71
C LYS A 251 16.95 6.24 0.48
N SER A 252 16.50 4.98 0.44
CA SER A 252 16.69 4.12 -0.74
C SER A 252 16.12 4.74 -2.01
N MET A 253 15.00 5.47 -1.89
CA MET A 253 14.34 6.19 -2.97
C MET A 253 14.78 7.65 -3.11
N GLY A 254 15.76 8.11 -2.32
CA GLY A 254 16.23 9.49 -2.41
C GLY A 254 15.19 10.50 -1.93
N LEU A 255 14.39 10.12 -0.95
CA LEU A 255 13.32 10.96 -0.40
C LEU A 255 13.62 11.31 1.06
N TYR A 256 13.17 12.48 1.49
CA TYR A 256 13.16 12.91 2.89
C TYR A 256 12.13 12.11 3.71
N GLY A 257 10.89 12.04 3.24
CA GLY A 257 9.74 11.40 3.88
C GLY A 257 8.65 12.40 4.28
N SER A 258 7.37 12.00 4.23
CA SER A 258 6.22 12.83 4.61
C SER A 258 5.32 12.06 5.58
N GLU A 259 3.99 12.16 5.44
CA GLU A 259 3.03 11.37 6.20
C GLU A 259 3.04 11.70 7.70
N TYR A 260 3.39 12.95 8.04
CA TYR A 260 3.51 13.46 9.41
C TYR A 260 4.52 12.65 10.23
N TRP A 261 5.53 12.07 9.59
CA TRP A 261 6.47 11.20 10.29
C TRP A 261 7.26 11.96 11.35
N THR A 262 7.56 13.25 11.14
CA THR A 262 8.25 14.10 12.13
C THR A 262 7.38 14.43 13.34
N TYR A 263 6.06 14.25 13.24
CA TYR A 263 5.13 14.30 14.36
C TYR A 263 4.97 12.91 15.02
N SER A 264 4.59 11.91 14.24
CA SER A 264 4.09 10.62 14.74
C SER A 264 5.20 9.68 15.19
N LEU A 265 6.29 9.57 14.42
CA LEU A 265 7.37 8.62 14.73
C LEU A 265 8.12 9.00 16.02
N PRO A 266 8.56 10.26 16.25
CA PRO A 266 9.17 10.63 17.52
C PRO A 266 8.25 10.45 18.74
N ARG A 267 6.94 10.62 18.58
CA ARG A 267 5.95 10.34 19.66
C ARG A 267 5.81 8.85 19.97
N ALA A 268 6.20 7.98 19.04
CA ALA A 268 6.15 6.53 19.22
C ALA A 268 7.46 5.97 19.82
N VAL A 269 8.62 6.43 19.34
CA VAL A 269 9.92 5.83 19.68
C VAL A 269 10.95 6.79 20.30
N GLY A 270 10.60 8.08 20.42
CA GLY A 270 11.53 9.15 20.83
C GLY A 270 12.37 9.70 19.67
N GLN A 271 12.84 10.95 19.81
CA GLN A 271 13.54 11.69 18.75
C GLN A 271 14.82 10.99 18.25
N ALA A 272 15.66 10.53 19.19
CA ALA A 272 16.94 9.89 18.85
C ALA A 272 16.73 8.59 18.05
N MET A 273 15.78 7.75 18.48
CA MET A 273 15.45 6.51 17.78
C MET A 273 14.79 6.77 16.42
N ALA A 274 13.88 7.75 16.34
CA ALA A 274 13.26 8.14 15.07
C ALA A 274 14.30 8.54 14.01
N LYS A 275 15.29 9.33 14.42
CA LYS A 275 16.44 9.69 13.57
C LYS A 275 17.27 8.47 13.19
N GLN A 276 17.62 7.62 14.15
CA GLN A 276 18.40 6.40 13.89
C GLN A 276 17.72 5.48 12.86
N LEU A 277 16.41 5.24 13.02
CA LEU A 277 15.64 4.37 12.13
C LEU A 277 15.58 4.89 10.69
N THR A 278 15.28 6.18 10.52
CA THR A 278 15.19 6.81 9.20
C THR A 278 16.57 6.95 8.54
N GLU A 279 17.63 7.09 9.34
CA GLU A 279 19.00 7.23 8.84
C GLU A 279 19.66 5.92 8.46
N ALA A 280 19.46 4.86 9.25
CA ALA A 280 20.12 3.56 9.07
C ALA A 280 19.72 2.87 7.76
N CYS A 281 18.48 3.08 7.29
CA CYS A 281 17.99 2.48 6.04
C CYS A 281 18.06 0.94 6.08
N LEU A 282 17.60 0.37 7.20
CA LEU A 282 17.55 -1.07 7.47
C LEU A 282 16.12 -1.49 7.88
N PRO A 283 15.72 -2.74 7.58
CA PRO A 283 14.44 -3.27 8.02
C PRO A 283 14.45 -3.55 9.52
N ILE A 284 13.27 -3.48 10.14
CA ILE A 284 13.01 -3.94 11.51
C ILE A 284 11.87 -4.96 11.51
N SER A 285 11.92 -5.90 12.45
CA SER A 285 10.84 -6.87 12.70
C SER A 285 9.71 -6.27 13.53
N ALA A 286 8.54 -6.93 13.51
CA ALA A 286 7.45 -6.62 14.43
C ALA A 286 7.89 -6.63 15.91
N LEU A 287 8.78 -7.54 16.30
CA LEU A 287 9.30 -7.63 17.66
C LEU A 287 10.15 -6.41 18.04
N GLN A 288 11.04 -5.96 17.13
CA GLN A 288 11.82 -4.74 17.34
C GLN A 288 10.91 -3.51 17.43
N ALA A 289 9.89 -3.43 16.57
CA ALA A 289 8.90 -2.35 16.62
C ALA A 289 8.13 -2.31 17.95
N LEU A 290 7.77 -3.48 18.51
CA LEU A 290 7.17 -3.60 19.84
C LEU A 290 8.12 -3.10 20.94
N GLN A 291 9.39 -3.56 20.92
CA GLN A 291 10.41 -3.17 21.90
C GLN A 291 10.70 -1.66 21.89
N MET A 292 10.60 -1.01 20.72
CA MET A 292 10.82 0.43 20.56
C MET A 292 9.59 1.28 20.91
N GLY A 293 8.41 0.67 21.11
CA GLY A 293 7.15 1.38 21.38
C GLY A 293 6.34 1.80 20.13
N MET A 294 6.80 1.42 18.94
CA MET A 294 6.13 1.69 17.66
C MET A 294 4.83 0.88 17.51
N VAL A 295 4.81 -0.33 18.05
CA VAL A 295 3.66 -1.25 18.05
C VAL A 295 3.30 -1.56 19.49
N GLN A 296 2.01 -1.61 19.83
CA GLN A 296 1.56 -1.90 21.19
C GLN A 296 1.43 -3.39 21.48
N GLU A 297 0.98 -4.19 20.50
CA GLU A 297 0.84 -5.64 20.63
C GLU A 297 1.03 -6.36 19.29
N ILE A 298 1.47 -7.62 19.38
CA ILE A 298 1.62 -8.53 18.24
C ILE A 298 0.58 -9.65 18.38
N GLY A 299 -0.24 -9.82 17.36
CA GLY A 299 -1.26 -10.86 17.26
C GLY A 299 -0.79 -12.13 16.53
N PRO A 300 -1.69 -13.11 16.34
CA PRO A 300 -1.39 -14.38 15.67
C PRO A 300 -0.83 -14.22 14.26
N ARG A 301 -0.06 -15.20 13.78
CA ARG A 301 0.54 -15.16 12.42
C ARG A 301 -0.49 -15.39 11.31
N CYS A 302 -1.50 -16.25 11.55
CA CYS A 302 -2.52 -16.58 10.57
C CYS A 302 -3.37 -15.32 10.25
N PRO A 303 -3.54 -14.92 8.96
CA PRO A 303 -4.29 -13.72 8.60
C PRO A 303 -5.74 -13.68 9.12
N ASP A 304 -6.44 -14.82 9.09
CA ASP A 304 -7.84 -14.90 9.53
C ASP A 304 -7.94 -14.80 11.05
N GLU A 305 -7.09 -15.52 11.79
CA GLU A 305 -7.00 -15.41 13.25
C GLU A 305 -6.57 -14.00 13.69
N PHE A 306 -5.63 -13.39 12.97
CA PHE A 306 -5.22 -12.01 13.21
C PHE A 306 -6.38 -11.03 13.02
N GLY A 307 -7.25 -11.23 12.02
CA GLY A 307 -8.43 -10.39 11.83
C GLY A 307 -9.40 -10.46 13.00
N LEU A 308 -9.70 -11.66 13.48
CA LEU A 308 -10.55 -11.85 14.66
C LEU A 308 -9.92 -11.23 15.91
N TRP A 309 -8.63 -11.49 16.14
CA TRP A 309 -7.88 -10.92 17.26
C TRP A 309 -7.84 -9.39 17.21
N LEU A 310 -7.63 -8.80 16.02
CA LEU A 310 -7.55 -7.36 15.82
C LEU A 310 -8.88 -6.69 16.15
N LEU A 311 -10.00 -7.26 15.68
CA LEU A 311 -11.34 -6.77 16.01
C LEU A 311 -11.63 -6.88 17.51
N GLN A 312 -11.20 -7.96 18.16
CA GLN A 312 -11.33 -8.13 19.61
C GLN A 312 -10.54 -7.06 20.37
N ARG A 313 -9.30 -6.77 19.97
CA ARG A 313 -8.47 -5.71 20.56
C ARG A 313 -9.06 -4.32 20.32
N ALA A 314 -9.54 -4.04 19.11
CA ALA A 314 -10.22 -2.80 18.79
C ALA A 314 -11.53 -2.60 19.59
N ASN A 315 -12.21 -3.67 20.01
CA ASN A 315 -13.36 -3.53 20.92
C ASN A 315 -12.93 -3.20 22.37
N GLY A 316 -11.75 -3.67 22.80
CA GLY A 316 -11.24 -3.47 24.16
C GLY A 316 -10.50 -2.14 24.39
N VAL A 317 -10.05 -1.49 23.31
CA VAL A 317 -9.09 -0.36 23.39
C VAL A 317 -9.56 0.84 24.23
N LEU A 318 -10.88 1.04 24.33
CA LEU A 318 -11.46 2.16 25.10
C LEU A 318 -11.32 1.97 26.61
N ASN A 319 -11.34 0.73 27.09
CA ASN A 319 -11.42 0.41 28.52
C ASN A 319 -10.12 -0.21 29.05
N ASP A 320 -9.29 -0.77 28.17
CA ASP A 320 -8.04 -1.42 28.57
C ASP A 320 -7.04 -0.38 29.10
N PRO A 321 -6.53 -0.54 30.34
CA PRO A 321 -5.55 0.38 30.95
C PRO A 321 -4.26 0.51 30.13
N ARG A 322 -3.89 -0.50 29.35
CA ARG A 322 -2.66 -0.51 28.52
C ARG A 322 -2.63 0.65 27.52
N TYR A 323 -3.80 1.10 27.04
CA TYR A 323 -3.91 2.20 26.08
C TYR A 323 -4.30 3.54 26.71
N GLN A 324 -4.36 3.65 28.05
CA GLN A 324 -4.76 4.89 28.73
C GLN A 324 -3.89 6.09 28.30
N HIS A 325 -2.59 5.91 28.26
CA HIS A 325 -1.66 6.96 27.84
C HIS A 325 -1.85 7.37 26.37
N LEU A 326 -2.27 6.45 25.49
CA LEU A 326 -2.54 6.73 24.07
C LEU A 326 -3.86 7.49 23.89
N ARG A 327 -4.88 7.18 24.70
CA ARG A 327 -6.12 7.96 24.76
C ARG A 327 -5.85 9.39 25.24
N GLN A 328 -5.01 9.55 26.26
CA GLN A 328 -4.59 10.88 26.73
C GLN A 328 -3.81 11.63 25.64
N ARG A 329 -2.86 10.95 24.98
CA ARG A 329 -2.06 11.50 23.87
C ARG A 329 -2.92 12.03 22.71
N LYS A 330 -4.08 11.43 22.46
CA LYS A 330 -5.06 11.90 21.47
C LYS A 330 -5.75 13.20 21.90
N LEU A 331 -6.07 13.34 23.18
CA LEU A 331 -6.63 14.57 23.75
C LEU A 331 -5.61 15.71 23.71
N ASP A 332 -4.34 15.38 23.91
CA ASP A 332 -3.21 16.31 23.85
C ASP A 332 -2.68 16.50 22.41
N ALA A 333 -3.50 16.26 21.39
CA ALA A 333 -3.16 16.51 20.01
C ALA A 333 -2.91 18.02 19.80
N ASP A 334 -1.89 18.35 19.02
CA ASP A 334 -1.51 19.73 18.71
C ASP A 334 -1.67 19.96 17.19
N PRO A 335 -2.81 20.52 16.75
CA PRO A 335 -3.06 20.78 15.34
C PRO A 335 -2.06 21.75 14.71
N GLN A 336 -1.52 22.70 15.48
CA GLN A 336 -0.54 23.67 14.96
C GLN A 336 0.78 22.98 14.67
N LEU A 337 1.25 22.13 15.59
CA LEU A 337 2.44 21.31 15.38
C LEU A 337 2.25 20.33 14.22
N MET A 338 1.09 19.65 14.12
CA MET A 338 0.79 18.77 12.98
C MET A 338 0.89 19.52 11.65
N GLN A 339 0.30 20.71 11.55
CA GLN A 339 0.35 21.53 10.34
C GLN A 339 1.78 21.99 10.02
N HIS A 340 2.56 22.37 11.03
CA HIS A 340 3.95 22.74 10.86
C HIS A 340 4.79 21.58 10.33
N CYS A 341 4.66 20.39 10.93
CA CYS A 341 5.30 19.16 10.48
C CYS A 341 4.96 18.85 9.02
N ARG A 342 3.67 18.89 8.66
CA ARG A 342 3.22 18.67 7.28
C ARG A 342 3.90 19.64 6.30
N ASN A 343 3.89 20.93 6.61
CA ASN A 343 4.45 21.95 5.73
C ASN A 343 5.96 21.76 5.52
N ALA A 344 6.70 21.50 6.61
CA ALA A 344 8.14 21.28 6.54
C ALA A 344 8.51 20.00 5.77
N GLU A 345 7.78 18.91 6.00
CA GLU A 345 7.95 17.65 5.27
C GLU A 345 7.65 17.83 3.77
N LEU A 346 6.55 18.50 3.44
CA LEU A 346 6.14 18.76 2.06
C LEU A 346 7.11 19.68 1.32
N GLU A 347 7.71 20.67 1.98
CA GLU A 347 8.77 21.50 1.38
C GLU A 347 9.98 20.64 0.97
N GLU A 348 10.45 19.77 1.86
CA GLU A 348 11.55 18.83 1.58
C GLU A 348 11.20 17.84 0.45
N MET A 349 9.96 17.33 0.46
CA MET A 349 9.47 16.40 -0.55
C MET A 349 9.29 17.06 -1.92
N HIS A 350 8.88 18.33 -1.97
CA HIS A 350 8.82 19.09 -3.23
C HIS A 350 10.21 19.21 -3.85
N MET A 351 11.24 19.53 -3.05
CA MET A 351 12.62 19.58 -3.51
C MET A 351 13.08 18.21 -4.04
N ASP A 352 12.74 17.11 -3.35
CA ASP A 352 13.17 15.77 -3.74
C ASP A 352 12.43 15.23 -4.97
N MET A 353 11.12 15.45 -5.08
CA MET A 353 10.26 14.87 -6.13
C MET A 353 10.15 15.74 -7.38
N VAL A 354 9.99 17.06 -7.24
CA VAL A 354 9.77 17.98 -8.36
C VAL A 354 11.09 18.52 -8.88
N GLN A 355 11.97 18.98 -7.98
CA GLN A 355 13.29 19.50 -8.35
C GLN A 355 14.36 18.42 -8.46
N ASN A 356 13.99 17.15 -8.19
CA ASN A 356 14.87 15.99 -8.26
C ASN A 356 16.17 16.12 -7.43
N ARG A 357 16.14 16.86 -6.31
CA ARG A 357 17.33 17.22 -5.50
C ARG A 357 18.20 16.01 -5.12
N LYS A 358 17.59 14.84 -4.91
CA LYS A 358 18.24 13.59 -4.48
C LYS A 358 18.12 12.46 -5.50
N GLY A 359 17.80 12.77 -6.76
CA GLY A 359 17.71 11.78 -7.84
C GLY A 359 16.54 10.80 -7.70
N PHE A 360 15.38 11.28 -7.21
CA PHE A 360 14.17 10.47 -7.09
C PHE A 360 13.72 9.94 -8.47
N ALA A 361 13.79 10.75 -9.53
CA ALA A 361 13.31 10.37 -10.86
C ALA A 361 14.08 9.14 -11.40
N GLU A 362 15.40 9.14 -11.30
CA GLU A 362 16.26 8.04 -11.72
C GLU A 362 16.03 6.80 -10.86
N LYS A 363 15.89 6.97 -9.53
CA LYS A 363 15.62 5.87 -8.60
C LYS A 363 14.26 5.23 -8.86
N CYS A 364 13.24 6.04 -9.13
CA CYS A 364 11.88 5.60 -9.49
C CYS A 364 11.93 4.77 -10.78
N SER A 365 12.55 5.32 -11.84
CA SER A 365 12.75 4.60 -13.11
C SER A 365 13.47 3.28 -12.90
N ASN A 366 14.60 3.28 -12.20
CA ASN A 366 15.37 2.07 -11.91
C ASN A 366 14.56 1.02 -11.15
N PHE A 367 13.75 1.44 -10.17
CA PHE A 367 12.88 0.55 -9.41
C PHE A 367 11.77 -0.08 -10.26
N VAL A 368 11.14 0.73 -11.11
CA VAL A 368 9.99 0.32 -11.95
C VAL A 368 10.44 -0.63 -13.06
N TYR A 369 11.54 -0.28 -13.75
CA TYR A 369 12.13 -1.11 -14.80
C TYR A 369 13.01 -2.25 -14.27
N LYS A 370 13.10 -2.43 -12.94
CA LYS A 370 13.86 -3.51 -12.28
C LYS A 370 15.32 -3.54 -12.73
N ARG A 371 15.93 -2.37 -12.87
CA ARG A 371 17.35 -2.23 -13.21
C ARG A 371 18.21 -2.87 -12.12
N LYS A 372 19.18 -3.68 -12.55
CA LYS A 372 20.13 -4.31 -11.63
C LYS A 372 21.11 -3.25 -11.12
N THR A 373 21.39 -3.28 -9.83
CA THR A 373 22.48 -2.48 -9.27
C THR A 373 23.82 -3.08 -9.66
N CYS A 374 24.84 -2.25 -9.83
CA CYS A 374 26.20 -2.69 -10.20
C CYS A 374 27.00 -3.22 -9.01
N CYS A 375 26.63 -2.86 -7.79
CA CYS A 375 27.28 -3.29 -6.56
C CYS A 375 26.29 -3.38 -5.39
N THR A 376 26.73 -4.04 -4.31
CA THR A 376 26.01 -4.04 -3.03
C THR A 376 26.23 -2.69 -2.33
N PRO A 377 25.16 -1.99 -1.89
CA PRO A 377 25.30 -0.74 -1.15
C PRO A 377 26.12 -0.92 0.14
N GLU A 378 26.99 0.04 0.48
CA GLU A 378 27.86 -0.03 1.67
C GLU A 378 27.11 -0.29 2.98
N ARG A 379 25.89 0.26 3.13
CA ARG A 379 25.03 0.05 4.31
C ARG A 379 24.60 -1.42 4.51
N LEU A 380 24.77 -2.27 3.50
CA LEU A 380 24.53 -3.72 3.57
C LEU A 380 25.82 -4.53 3.71
N ILE A 381 26.99 -3.88 3.67
CA ILE A 381 28.29 -4.53 3.79
C ILE A 381 28.76 -4.40 5.23
N GLU A 382 28.76 -5.53 5.93
CA GLU A 382 29.29 -5.63 7.28
C GLU A 382 30.77 -5.29 7.35
N ALA A 383 31.24 -4.82 8.51
CA ALA A 383 32.62 -4.37 8.69
C ALA A 383 33.66 -5.46 8.33
N TRP A 384 33.36 -6.72 8.62
CA TRP A 384 34.24 -7.86 8.30
C TRP A 384 34.31 -8.18 6.80
N ALA A 385 33.34 -7.70 6.01
CA ALA A 385 33.26 -7.94 4.57
C ALA A 385 33.82 -6.78 3.73
N LYS A 386 34.25 -5.68 4.37
CA LYS A 386 34.88 -4.55 3.69
C LYS A 386 36.31 -4.93 3.28
N PRO A 387 36.78 -4.56 2.08
CA PRO A 387 38.17 -4.77 1.69
C PRO A 387 39.09 -4.16 2.74
N GLN A 388 39.98 -4.97 3.33
CA GLN A 388 41.05 -4.43 4.16
C GLN A 388 42.12 -3.89 3.21
N ASP A 389 42.46 -2.61 3.33
CA ASP A 389 43.67 -2.07 2.70
C ASP A 389 44.86 -2.77 3.35
N ILE A 390 45.31 -3.87 2.73
CA ILE A 390 46.59 -4.49 3.07
C ILE A 390 47.65 -3.52 2.56
N ALA A 391 48.08 -2.62 3.44
CA ALA A 391 49.31 -1.88 3.23
C ALA A 391 50.44 -2.92 3.10
N LEU A 392 50.91 -3.15 1.88
CA LEU A 392 52.14 -3.86 1.63
C LEU A 392 53.27 -3.03 2.25
N VAL A 393 53.65 -3.37 3.47
CA VAL A 393 54.85 -2.84 4.11
C VAL A 393 56.04 -3.45 3.36
N GLY A 394 56.66 -2.62 2.51
CA GLY A 394 57.92 -2.92 1.81
C GLY A 394 59.13 -2.71 2.69
#